data_AF-A0AAE3B8Q0-F1
#
_entry.id   AF-A0AAE3B8Q0-F1
#
_cell.length_a   1.000
_cell.length_b   1.000
_cell.length_c   1.000
_cell.angle_alpha   90.00
_cell.angle_beta   90.00
_cell.angle_gamma   90.00
#
_symmetry.space_group_name_H-M   'P 1'
#
loop_
_entity.id
_entity.type
_entity.pdbx_description
1 polymer ?
#
loop_
_entity_poly.entity_id
_entity_poly.type
_entity_poly.pdbx_seq_one_letter_code
_entity_poly.pdbx_strand_id
1 'polypeptide(L)' 'MAETELERAEKRYAQAKARLQALKNREATRQRKLDTRRKVILGGALMDLAARDSGAAAMLDRLIRNLPREQDRKA' A
#
# COMPACT_ATOMS: atom_id res chain seq x y z
N MET A 1 -13.06 16.16 -43.38
CA MET A 1 -12.51 14.84 -43.76
C MET A 1 -13.15 13.81 -42.83
N ALA A 2 -13.73 12.74 -43.36
CA ALA A 2 -14.29 11.68 -42.53
C ALA A 2 -13.15 10.94 -41.82
N GLU A 3 -13.31 10.66 -40.53
CA GLU A 3 -12.34 9.85 -39.79
C GLU A 3 -12.08 8.54 -40.51
N THR A 4 -10.80 8.22 -40.67
CA THR A 4 -10.41 6.94 -41.26
C THR A 4 -10.73 5.80 -40.28
N GLU A 5 -10.96 4.60 -40.81
CA GLU A 5 -11.16 3.41 -39.98
C GLU A 5 -9.98 3.15 -39.04
N LEU A 6 -8.77 3.57 -39.44
CA LEU A 6 -7.56 3.56 -38.61
C LEU A 6 -7.71 4.47 -37.37
N GLU A 7 -8.10 5.73 -37.55
CA GLU A 7 -8.27 6.69 -36.46
C GLU A 7 -9.35 6.21 -35.46
N ARG A 8 -10.42 5.60 -35.97
CA ARG A 8 -11.47 4.99 -35.11
C ARG A 8 -10.92 3.82 -34.30
N ALA A 9 -10.10 2.96 -34.89
CA ALA A 9 -9.47 1.84 -34.21
C ALA A 9 -8.47 2.32 -33.15
N GLU A 10 -7.65 3.31 -33.46
CA GLU A 10 -6.68 3.92 -32.52
C GLU A 10 -7.39 4.55 -31.33
N LYS A 11 -8.47 5.31 -31.56
CA LYS A 11 -9.28 5.89 -30.47
C LYS A 11 -9.86 4.82 -29.55
N ARG A 12 -10.39 3.72 -30.10
CA ARG A 12 -10.92 2.60 -29.32
C ARG A 12 -9.82 1.92 -28.49
N TYR A 13 -8.64 1.71 -29.09
CA TYR A 13 -7.50 1.14 -28.37
C TYR A 13 -7.03 2.04 -27.23
N ALA A 14 -6.88 3.34 -27.47
CA ALA A 14 -6.49 4.31 -26.46
C ALA A 14 -7.49 4.34 -25.28
N GLN A 15 -8.79 4.32 -25.57
CA GLN A 15 -9.83 4.25 -24.55
C GLN A 15 -9.76 2.94 -23.76
N ALA A 16 -9.60 1.80 -24.42
CA ALA A 16 -9.47 0.50 -23.76
C ALA A 16 -8.23 0.45 -22.86
N LYS A 17 -7.09 0.97 -23.33
CA LYS A 17 -5.85 1.08 -22.56
C LYS A 17 -6.02 1.98 -21.33
N ALA A 18 -6.69 3.12 -21.47
CA ALA A 18 -6.99 4.01 -20.36
C ALA A 18 -7.89 3.34 -19.31
N ARG A 19 -8.91 2.60 -19.74
CA ARG A 19 -9.79 1.81 -18.84
C ARG A 19 -9.00 0.75 -18.10
N LEU A 20 -8.12 0.00 -18.79
CA LEU A 20 -7.26 -1.00 -18.16
C LEU A 20 -6.36 -0.37 -17.09
N GLN A 21 -5.74 0.77 -17.40
CA GLN A 21 -4.88 1.47 -16.44
C GLN A 21 -5.68 1.96 -15.23
N ALA A 22 -6.90 2.48 -15.43
CA ALA A 22 -7.77 2.89 -14.34
C ALA A 22 -8.14 1.72 -13.42
N LEU A 23 -8.40 0.54 -13.97
CA LEU A 23 -8.68 -0.68 -13.19
C LEU A 23 -7.45 -1.11 -12.39
N LYS A 24 -6.26 -1.16 -13.00
CA LYS A 24 -5.00 -1.47 -12.30
C LYS A 24 -4.75 -0.50 -11.14
N ASN A 25 -4.97 0.79 -11.35
CA ASN A 25 -4.79 1.81 -10.32
C ASN A 25 -5.79 1.64 -9.15
N ARG A 26 -7.04 1.26 -9.45
CA ARG A 26 -8.05 0.97 -8.42
C ARG A 26 -7.67 -0.24 -7.58
N GLU A 27 -7.20 -1.31 -8.22
CA GLU A 27 -6.74 -2.52 -7.54
C GLU A 27 -5.52 -2.24 -6.66
N ALA A 28 -4.50 -1.54 -7.18
CA ALA A 28 -3.34 -1.12 -6.41
C ALA A 28 -3.72 -0.22 -5.22
N THR A 29 -4.72 0.65 -5.39
CA THR A 29 -5.23 1.50 -4.31
C THR A 29 -5.98 0.68 -3.25
N ARG A 30 -6.79 -0.29 -3.66
CA ARG A 30 -7.46 -1.22 -2.74
C ARG A 30 -6.45 -2.03 -1.95
N GLN A 31 -5.42 -2.56 -2.60
CA GLN A 31 -4.37 -3.34 -1.94
C GLN A 31 -3.60 -2.50 -0.92
N ARG A 32 -3.23 -1.26 -1.27
CA ARG A 32 -2.59 -0.32 -0.33
C ARG A 32 -3.47 -0.03 0.88
N LYS A 33 -4.77 0.21 0.69
CA LYS A 33 -5.71 0.43 1.81
C LYS A 33 -5.78 -0.77 2.76
N LEU A 34 -5.85 -1.98 2.21
CA LEU A 34 -5.87 -3.21 3.01
C LEU A 34 -4.55 -3.40 3.77
N ASP A 35 -3.42 -3.17 3.12
CA ASP A 35 -2.10 -3.24 3.73
C ASP A 35 -1.93 -2.22 4.86
N THR A 36 -2.30 -0.95 4.63
CA THR A 36 -2.28 0.08 5.67
C THR A 36 -3.17 -0.30 6.85
N ARG A 37 -4.40 -0.78 6.60
CA ARG A 37 -5.31 -1.22 7.67
C ARG A 37 -4.70 -2.37 8.47
N ARG A 38 -4.09 -3.35 7.80
CA ARG A 38 -3.41 -4.48 8.46
C ARG A 38 -2.28 -3.97 9.35
N LYS A 39 -1.45 -3.05 8.86
CA LYS A 39 -0.34 -2.45 9.63
C LYS A 39 -0.82 -1.69 10.86
N VAL A 40 -1.87 -0.88 10.73
CA VAL A 40 -2.44 -0.11 11.86
C VAL A 40 -3.00 -1.04 12.93
N ILE A 41 -3.81 -2.03 12.54
CA ILE A 41 -4.42 -2.98 13.49
C ILE A 41 -3.33 -3.79 14.20
N LEU A 42 -2.39 -4.36 13.45
CA LEU A 42 -1.31 -5.15 14.05
C LEU A 42 -0.40 -4.31 14.93
N GLY A 43 -0.08 -3.08 14.52
CA GLY A 43 0.72 -2.15 15.31
C GLY A 43 0.07 -1.81 16.65
N GLY A 44 -1.22 -1.44 16.64
CA GLY A 44 -1.96 -1.17 17.88
C GLY A 44 -2.02 -2.40 18.80
N ALA A 45 -2.37 -3.57 18.24
CA ALA A 45 -2.43 -4.80 19.02
C ALA A 45 -1.06 -5.21 19.60
N LEU A 46 0.04 -4.94 18.88
CA LEU A 46 1.39 -5.22 19.35
C LEU A 46 1.80 -4.28 20.49
N MET A 47 1.45 -2.99 20.40
CA MET A 47 1.69 -2.02 21.48
C MET A 47 0.90 -2.39 22.74
N ASP A 48 -0.37 -2.77 22.59
CA ASP A 48 -1.21 -3.23 23.70
C ASP A 48 -0.66 -4.50 24.36
N LEU A 49 -0.07 -5.41 23.58
CA LEU A 49 0.58 -6.61 24.10
C LEU A 49 1.87 -6.26 24.85
N ALA A 50 2.72 -5.40 24.27
CA ALA A 50 3.98 -4.98 24.88
C ALA A 50 3.77 -4.24 26.22
N ALA A 51 2.63 -3.58 26.42
CA ALA A 51 2.28 -2.93 27.69
C ALA A 51 2.09 -3.91 28.85
N ARG A 52 1.80 -5.19 28.58
CA ARG A 52 1.49 -6.22 29.59
C ARG A 52 2.40 -7.45 29.56
N ASP A 53 3.16 -7.63 28.49
CA ASP A 53 4.06 -8.77 28.29
C ASP A 53 5.50 -8.28 28.05
N SER A 54 6.40 -8.62 28.97
CA SER A 54 7.80 -8.18 28.93
C SER A 54 8.61 -8.82 27.80
N GLY A 55 8.23 -10.02 27.35
CA GLY A 55 8.84 -10.66 26.19
C GLY A 55 8.49 -9.94 24.89
N ALA A 56 7.21 -9.57 24.73
CA ALA A 56 6.74 -8.77 23.61
C ALA A 56 7.39 -7.37 23.59
N ALA A 57 7.53 -6.74 24.75
CA ALA A 57 8.23 -5.45 24.88
C ALA A 57 9.70 -5.55 24.42
N ALA A 58 10.44 -6.56 24.90
CA ALA A 58 11.83 -6.77 24.51
C ALA A 58 11.99 -7.06 23.01
N MET A 59 11.05 -7.81 22.43
CA MET A 59 11.00 -8.07 20.98
C MET A 59 10.77 -6.77 20.21
N LEU A 60 9.81 -5.95 20.62
CA LEU A 60 9.50 -4.66 19.98
C LEU A 60 10.72 -3.72 20.01
N ASP A 61 11.39 -3.59 21.15
CA ASP A 61 12.61 -2.80 21.28
C ASP A 61 13.71 -3.27 20.33
N ARG A 62 13.88 -4.59 20.16
CA ARG A 62 14.86 -5.16 19.23
C ARG A 62 14.53 -4.81 17.78
N LEU A 63 13.25 -4.82 17.42
CA LEU A 63 12.80 -4.43 16.07
C LEU A 63 13.09 -2.95 15.82
N ILE A 64 12.73 -2.07 16.76
CA ILE A 64 12.93 -0.62 16.64
C ILE A 64 14.43 -0.29 16.54
N ARG A 65 15.28 -0.86 17.39
CA ARG A 65 16.74 -0.60 17.37
C ARG A 65 17.40 -0.91 16.02
N ASN A 66 16.88 -1.90 15.29
CA ASN A 66 17.40 -2.34 13.99
C ASN A 66 16.80 -1.58 12.80
N LEU A 67 15.95 -0.57 13.02
CA LEU A 67 15.43 0.24 11.92
C LEU A 67 16.57 1.05 11.27
N PRO A 68 16.60 1.11 9.92
CA PRO A 68 17.71 1.74 9.19
C PRO A 68 17.72 3.26 9.32
N ARG A 69 16.58 3.88 9.59
CA ARG A 69 16.44 5.32 9.72
C ARG A 69 16.41 5.72 11.18
N GLU A 70 17.30 6.61 11.58
CA GLU A 70 17.36 7.10 12.97
C GLU A 70 16.08 7.79 13.43
N GLN A 71 15.39 8.48 12.53
CA GLN A 71 14.12 9.15 12.82
C GLN A 71 13.03 8.13 13.22
N ASP A 72 13.02 6.96 12.58
CA ASP A 72 12.03 5.91 12.84
C ASP A 72 12.29 5.17 14.16
N ARG A 73 13.47 5.35 14.78
CA ARG A 73 13.83 4.76 16.09
C ARG A 73 13.29 5.54 17.29
N LYS A 74 12.75 6.74 17.06
CA LYS A 74 12.25 7.66 18.11
C LYS A 74 10.73 7.67 18.23
N ALA A 75 10.03 6.93 17.36
CA ALA A 75 8.58 6.79 17.35
C ALA A 75 8.11 5.85 18.47
#